data_AF-A0A843XP81-F1
#
_entry.id   AF-A0A843XP81-F1
#
_cell.length_a   1.000
_cell.length_b   1.000
_cell.length_c   1.000
_cell.angle_alpha   90.00
_cell.angle_beta   90.00
_cell.angle_gamma   90.00
#
_symmetry.space_group_name_H-M   'P 1'
#
loop_
_entity.id
_entity.type
_entity.pdbx_description
1 polymer ?
#
loop_
_entity_poly.entity_id
_entity_poly.type
_entity_poly.pdbx_seq_one_letter_code
_entity_poly.pdbx_strand_id
1 'polypeptide(L)'
;LVQIIEPLYEVLRVVDGDRRPSIGLVYAKLKAARKKIREVSPRHAHLVLDVVDDRWDRQMSRDLHMAAYYLHPAYHYAHELAYDDDLTAAFARVVKRLSTSPVLAADAIDEASIGLSTSIQSPIKYLKFIGVDDKFIKCR
;
A
#
# COMPACT_ATOMS: atom_id res chain seq x y z
N LEU A 1 -2.20 -3.91 26.43
CA LEU A 1 -1.13 -2.99 25.99
C LEU A 1 -0.16 -3.66 25.00
N VAL A 2 0.49 -4.77 25.35
CA VAL A 2 1.44 -5.49 24.46
C VAL A 2 0.84 -5.79 23.07
N GLN A 3 -0.37 -6.33 23.02
CA GLN A 3 -1.07 -6.67 21.76
C GLN A 3 -1.43 -5.44 20.89
N ILE A 4 -1.39 -4.22 21.45
CA ILE A 4 -1.62 -2.95 20.72
C ILE A 4 -0.29 -2.38 20.20
N ILE A 5 0.78 -2.52 20.98
CA ILE A 5 2.11 -1.99 20.65
C ILE A 5 2.83 -2.88 19.62
N GLU A 6 2.73 -4.20 19.75
CA GLU A 6 3.40 -5.16 18.86
C GLU A 6 3.13 -4.88 17.37
N PRO A 7 1.88 -4.66 16.91
CA PRO A 7 1.63 -4.34 15.51
C PRO A 7 2.28 -3.03 15.04
N LEU A 8 2.37 -2.02 15.90
CA LEU A 8 3.05 -0.76 15.58
C LEU A 8 4.57 -0.94 15.51
N TYR A 9 5.12 -1.77 16.38
CA TYR A 9 6.55 -2.09 16.36
C TYR A 9 6.94 -2.83 15.07
N GLU A 10 6.10 -3.71 14.53
CA GLU A 10 6.34 -4.31 13.21
C GLU A 10 6.41 -3.28 12.08
N VAL A 11 5.60 -2.21 12.15
CA VAL A 11 5.66 -1.11 11.17
C VAL A 11 6.99 -0.37 11.30
N LEU A 12 7.40 -0.04 12.52
CA LEU A 12 8.68 0.65 12.79
C LEU A 12 9.87 -0.17 12.28
N ARG A 13 9.88 -1.49 12.49
CA ARG A 13 10.94 -2.36 11.96
C ARG A 13 11.05 -2.34 10.44
N VAL A 14 9.96 -2.07 9.73
CA VAL A 14 9.98 -1.93 8.27
C VAL A 14 10.48 -0.55 7.84
N VAL A 15 10.15 0.49 8.61
CA VAL A 15 10.68 1.85 8.39
C VAL A 15 12.18 1.90 8.63
N ASP A 16 12.66 1.27 9.71
CA ASP A 16 14.08 1.23 10.10
C ASP A 16 14.91 0.21 9.29
N GLY A 17 14.28 -0.53 8.38
CA GLY A 17 14.94 -1.58 7.60
C GLY A 17 15.75 -1.01 6.42
N ASP A 18 17.00 -0.61 6.66
CA ASP A 18 17.88 0.09 5.70
C ASP A 18 18.11 -0.61 4.32
N ARG A 19 17.77 -1.90 4.17
CA ARG A 19 18.24 -2.71 3.04
C ARG A 19 17.31 -2.76 1.83
N ARG A 20 16.03 -2.38 1.94
CA ARG A 20 15.07 -2.42 0.82
C ARG A 20 14.12 -1.22 0.87
N PRO A 21 13.79 -0.59 -0.28
CA PRO A 21 12.83 0.50 -0.31
C PRO A 21 11.49 0.01 0.25
N SER A 22 11.14 0.51 1.44
CA SER A 22 10.03 0.01 2.24
C SER A 22 8.74 0.79 2.02
N ILE A 23 8.77 1.84 1.18
CA ILE A 23 7.71 2.86 1.12
C ILE A 23 6.29 2.31 0.87
N GLY A 24 6.13 1.35 -0.06
CA GLY A 24 4.84 0.67 -0.28
C GLY A 24 4.51 -0.41 0.77
N LEU A 25 5.53 -1.02 1.38
CA LEU A 25 5.36 -2.03 2.43
C LEU A 25 4.95 -1.42 3.77
N VAL A 26 5.41 -0.19 4.06
CA VAL A 26 5.05 0.56 5.28
C VAL A 26 3.53 0.74 5.34
N TYR A 27 2.89 1.17 4.25
CA TYR A 27 1.43 1.30 4.23
C TYR A 27 0.72 -0.04 4.43
N ALA A 28 1.18 -1.10 3.76
CA ALA A 28 0.61 -2.45 3.95
C ALA A 28 0.67 -2.90 5.40
N LYS A 29 1.82 -2.73 6.06
CA LYS A 29 2.02 -3.07 7.47
C LYS A 29 1.19 -2.20 8.39
N LEU A 30 1.09 -0.90 8.11
CA LEU A 30 0.27 0.01 8.89
C LEU A 30 -1.22 -0.32 8.76
N LYS A 31 -1.72 -0.68 7.57
CA LYS A 31 -3.09 -1.15 7.34
C LYS A 31 -3.38 -2.41 8.17
N ALA A 32 -2.46 -3.38 8.18
CA ALA A 32 -2.58 -4.59 8.99
C ALA A 32 -2.53 -4.29 10.50
N ALA A 33 -1.64 -3.40 10.93
CA ALA A 33 -1.53 -3.00 12.33
C ALA A 33 -2.81 -2.32 12.83
N ARG A 34 -3.38 -1.40 12.03
CA ARG A 34 -4.67 -0.75 12.32
C ARG A 34 -5.78 -1.78 12.51
N LYS A 35 -5.87 -2.78 11.63
CA LYS A 35 -6.84 -3.87 11.73
C LYS A 35 -6.68 -4.65 13.04
N LYS A 36 -5.45 -5.11 13.34
CA LYS A 36 -5.16 -5.88 14.56
C LYS A 36 -5.45 -5.08 15.84
N ILE A 37 -5.15 -3.78 15.87
CA ILE A 37 -5.48 -2.90 17.01
C ILE A 37 -6.99 -2.79 17.22
N ARG A 38 -7.78 -2.64 16.14
CA ARG A 38 -9.25 -2.61 16.22
C ARG A 38 -9.82 -3.93 16.73
N GLU A 39 -9.24 -5.07 16.33
CA GLU A 39 -9.68 -6.39 16.78
C GLU A 39 -9.36 -6.62 18.27
N VAL A 40 -8.15 -6.26 18.71
CA VAL A 40 -7.68 -6.45 20.07
C VAL A 40 -8.32 -5.47 21.07
N SER A 41 -8.60 -4.24 20.64
CA SER A 41 -9.17 -3.21 21.51
C SER A 41 -10.30 -2.42 20.85
N PRO A 42 -11.44 -3.04 20.51
CA PRO A 42 -12.50 -2.38 19.72
C PRO A 42 -13.01 -1.07 20.35
N ARG A 43 -13.11 -1.01 21.68
CA ARG A 43 -13.62 0.16 22.41
C ARG A 43 -12.61 1.31 22.52
N HIS A 44 -11.31 1.01 22.49
CA HIS A 44 -10.26 2.01 22.77
C HIS A 44 -9.27 2.19 21.61
N ALA A 45 -9.46 1.49 20.49
CA ALA A 45 -8.57 1.58 19.33
C ALA A 45 -8.43 3.01 18.82
N HIS A 46 -9.51 3.80 18.83
CA HIS A 46 -9.51 5.20 18.40
C HIS A 46 -8.43 6.04 19.10
N LEU A 47 -8.26 5.89 20.43
CA LEU A 47 -7.25 6.63 21.20
C LEU A 47 -5.82 6.46 20.67
N VAL A 48 -5.53 5.29 20.10
CA VAL A 48 -4.22 4.98 19.52
C VAL A 48 -4.17 5.32 18.04
N LEU A 49 -5.22 4.97 17.30
CA LEU A 49 -5.26 5.16 15.86
C LEU A 49 -5.31 6.64 15.47
N ASP A 50 -5.98 7.49 16.26
CA ASP A 50 -6.03 8.93 16.01
C ASP A 50 -4.63 9.57 16.09
N VAL A 51 -3.79 9.13 17.04
CA VAL A 51 -2.39 9.57 17.15
C VAL A 51 -1.56 9.06 15.97
N VAL A 52 -1.82 7.83 15.51
CA VAL A 52 -1.14 7.27 14.33
C VAL A 52 -1.55 8.02 13.06
N ASP A 53 -2.84 8.34 12.89
CA ASP A 53 -3.37 9.11 11.76
C ASP A 53 -2.78 10.52 11.72
N ASP A 54 -2.76 11.22 12.86
CA ASP A 54 -2.17 12.55 12.96
C ASP A 54 -0.68 12.57 12.55
N ARG A 55 0.10 11.59 13.02
CA ARG A 55 1.51 11.46 12.64
C ARG A 55 1.69 11.07 11.18
N TRP A 56 0.86 10.17 10.69
CA TRP A 56 0.88 9.72 9.31
C TRP A 56 0.67 10.88 8.35
N ASP A 57 -0.33 11.72 8.61
CA ASP A 57 -0.65 12.87 7.78
C ASP A 57 0.41 13.97 7.83
N ARG A 58 1.02 14.19 9.01
CA ARG A 58 2.02 15.27 9.20
C ARG A 58 3.44 14.91 8.79
N GLN A 59 3.87 13.66 8.98
CA GLN A 59 5.29 13.28 8.92
C GLN A 59 5.60 12.28 7.80
N MET A 60 4.65 11.43 7.40
CA MET A 60 4.89 10.34 6.46
C MET A 60 4.00 10.49 5.24
N SER A 61 4.38 11.36 4.30
CA SER A 61 3.62 11.75 3.09
C SER A 61 2.61 10.68 2.65
N ARG A 62 1.39 10.76 3.21
CA ARG A 62 0.40 9.67 3.17
C ARG A 62 0.17 9.17 1.75
N ASP A 63 -0.06 10.13 0.87
CA ASP A 63 -0.37 9.85 -0.53
C ASP A 63 0.79 9.14 -1.23
N LEU A 64 2.05 9.44 -0.89
CA LEU A 64 3.22 8.79 -1.47
C LEU A 64 3.30 7.31 -1.06
N HIS A 65 3.06 7.01 0.21
CA HIS A 65 3.02 5.64 0.71
C HIS A 65 1.84 4.84 0.13
N MET A 66 0.67 5.48 0.01
CA MET A 66 -0.52 4.91 -0.61
C MET A 66 -0.30 4.62 -2.11
N ALA A 67 0.25 5.58 -2.85
CA ALA A 67 0.60 5.41 -4.26
C ALA A 67 1.65 4.30 -4.46
N ALA A 68 2.66 4.23 -3.59
CA ALA A 68 3.66 3.17 -3.65
C ALA A 68 3.08 1.79 -3.34
N TYR A 69 2.14 1.71 -2.40
CA TYR A 69 1.39 0.48 -2.12
C TYR A 69 0.52 0.08 -3.30
N TYR A 70 -0.20 1.04 -3.89
CA TYR A 70 -1.01 0.83 -5.08
C TYR A 70 -0.19 0.26 -6.24
N LEU A 71 1.03 0.78 -6.49
CA LEU A 71 1.93 0.30 -7.54
C LEU A 71 2.70 -0.98 -7.20
N HIS A 72 2.65 -1.46 -5.96
CA HIS A 72 3.47 -2.58 -5.53
C HIS A 72 2.92 -3.90 -6.14
N PRO A 73 3.67 -4.65 -6.97
CA PRO A 73 3.11 -5.76 -7.74
C PRO A 73 2.48 -6.88 -6.91
N ALA A 74 2.97 -7.11 -5.69
CA ALA A 74 2.39 -8.09 -4.78
C ALA A 74 0.98 -7.71 -4.29
N TYR A 75 0.61 -6.43 -4.41
CA TYR A 75 -0.68 -5.90 -3.98
C TYR A 75 -1.51 -5.41 -5.16
N HIS A 76 -0.92 -4.73 -6.16
CA HIS A 76 -1.57 -4.04 -7.28
C HIS A 76 -2.66 -4.88 -7.98
N TYR A 77 -2.43 -6.20 -8.09
CA TYR A 77 -3.34 -7.13 -8.75
C TYR A 77 -4.40 -7.76 -7.83
N ALA A 78 -4.47 -7.34 -6.57
CA ALA A 78 -5.54 -7.75 -5.67
C ALA A 78 -6.85 -7.07 -6.10
N HIS A 79 -7.91 -7.87 -6.26
CA HIS A 79 -9.24 -7.39 -6.64
C HIS A 79 -9.75 -6.25 -5.74
N GLU A 80 -9.36 -6.23 -4.46
CA GLU A 80 -9.74 -5.21 -3.49
C GLU A 80 -9.20 -3.81 -3.83
N LEU A 81 -8.09 -3.70 -4.57
CA LEU A 81 -7.51 -2.40 -4.93
C LEU A 81 -8.24 -1.69 -6.06
N ALA A 82 -8.91 -2.44 -6.95
CA ALA A 82 -9.67 -1.88 -8.07
C ALA A 82 -10.84 -1.00 -7.64
N TYR A 83 -11.25 -1.11 -6.37
CA TYR A 83 -12.39 -0.40 -5.80
C TYR A 83 -11.99 0.50 -4.62
N ASP A 84 -10.68 0.72 -4.42
CA ASP A 84 -10.17 1.60 -3.38
C ASP A 84 -9.96 3.01 -3.98
N ASP A 85 -11.01 3.82 -3.92
CA ASP A 85 -11.03 5.20 -4.42
C ASP A 85 -9.96 6.06 -3.75
N ASP A 86 -9.69 5.82 -2.46
CA ASP A 86 -8.69 6.56 -1.69
C ASP A 86 -7.28 6.28 -2.20
N LEU A 87 -6.95 5.01 -2.49
CA LEU A 87 -5.67 4.62 -3.08
C LEU A 87 -5.49 5.16 -4.51
N THR A 88 -6.54 5.07 -5.32
CA THR A 88 -6.53 5.59 -6.70
C THR A 88 -6.35 7.10 -6.72
N ALA A 89 -7.07 7.82 -5.84
CA ALA A 89 -6.95 9.26 -5.69
C ALA A 89 -5.58 9.68 -5.14
N ALA A 90 -5.02 8.92 -4.18
CA ALA A 90 -3.67 9.15 -3.67
C ALA A 90 -2.61 9.00 -4.77
N PHE A 91 -2.69 7.94 -5.58
CA PHE A 91 -1.83 7.76 -6.74
C PHE A 91 -1.93 8.94 -7.71
N ALA A 92 -3.14 9.34 -8.10
CA ALA A 92 -3.35 10.49 -8.98
C ALA A 92 -2.78 11.80 -8.40
N ARG A 93 -2.94 12.05 -7.09
CA ARG A 93 -2.34 13.22 -6.42
C ARG A 93 -0.82 13.21 -6.48
N VAL A 94 -0.20 12.04 -6.28
CA VAL A 94 1.26 11.89 -6.36
C VAL A 94 1.77 12.14 -7.78
N VAL A 95 1.14 11.52 -8.79
CA VAL A 95 1.53 11.70 -10.20
C VAL A 95 1.41 13.17 -10.60
N LYS A 96 0.30 13.83 -10.26
CA LYS A 96 0.10 15.26 -10.53
C LYS A 96 1.13 16.15 -9.82
N ARG A 97 1.56 15.78 -8.61
CA ARG A 97 2.58 16.53 -7.86
C ARG A 97 3.99 16.34 -8.44
N LEU A 98 4.30 15.15 -8.96
CA LEU A 98 5.64 14.81 -9.48
C LEU A 98 5.81 15.14 -10.97
N SER A 99 4.74 15.16 -11.75
CA SER A 99 4.79 15.49 -13.17
C SER A 99 4.69 17.00 -13.39
N THR A 100 5.61 17.54 -14.19
CA THR A 100 5.52 18.93 -14.67
C THR A 100 4.54 19.08 -15.85
N SER A 101 4.24 17.98 -16.55
CA SER A 101 3.32 17.96 -17.70
C SER A 101 1.96 17.36 -17.30
N PRO A 102 0.85 18.09 -17.48
CA PRO A 102 -0.48 17.56 -17.16
C PRO A 102 -0.91 16.45 -18.11
N VAL A 103 -0.41 16.44 -19.35
CA VAL A 103 -0.72 15.41 -20.36
C VAL A 103 -0.09 14.08 -19.95
N LEU A 104 1.22 14.08 -19.67
CA LEU A 104 1.91 12.86 -19.21
C LEU A 104 1.37 12.35 -17.88
N ALA A 105 0.88 13.25 -17.02
CA ALA A 105 0.23 12.87 -15.77
C ALA A 105 -1.10 12.13 -16.02
N ALA A 106 -1.90 12.59 -16.99
CA ALA A 106 -3.16 11.94 -17.36
C ALA A 106 -2.89 10.56 -17.97
N ASP A 107 -1.96 10.47 -18.93
CA ASP A 107 -1.60 9.21 -19.59
C ASP A 107 -1.13 8.15 -18.58
N ALA A 108 -0.28 8.54 -17.61
CA ALA A 108 0.20 7.64 -16.57
C ALA A 108 -0.92 7.18 -15.62
N ILE A 109 -1.92 8.04 -15.35
CA ILE A 109 -3.08 7.67 -14.52
C ILE A 109 -3.97 6.67 -15.27
N ASP A 110 -4.20 6.90 -16.56
CA ASP A 110 -5.02 6.04 -17.40
C ASP A 110 -4.38 4.66 -17.58
N GLU A 111 -3.07 4.60 -17.85
CA GLU A 111 -2.33 3.34 -17.99
C GLU A 111 -2.42 2.47 -16.74
N ALA A 112 -2.21 3.07 -15.56
CA ALA A 112 -2.31 2.36 -14.29
C ALA A 112 -3.73 1.82 -14.05
N SER A 113 -4.75 2.60 -14.42
CA SER A 113 -6.17 2.21 -14.29
C SER A 113 -6.53 1.05 -15.24
N ILE A 114 -6.00 1.06 -16.46
CA ILE A 114 -6.14 -0.05 -17.42
C ILE A 114 -5.46 -1.32 -16.90
N GLY A 115 -4.33 -1.19 -16.19
CA GLY A 115 -3.64 -2.30 -15.54
C GLY A 115 -4.54 -3.09 -14.59
N LEU A 116 -5.39 -2.44 -13.79
CA LEU A 116 -6.33 -3.14 -12.91
C LEU A 116 -7.51 -3.78 -13.66
N SER A 117 -8.03 -3.13 -14.70
CA SER A 117 -9.18 -3.67 -15.47
C SER A 117 -8.81 -4.88 -16.33
N THR A 118 -7.59 -4.88 -16.89
CA THR A 118 -7.07 -5.97 -17.72
C THR A 118 -6.47 -7.12 -16.89
N SER A 119 -5.94 -6.82 -15.69
CA SER A 119 -5.28 -7.80 -14.83
C SER A 119 -6.20 -8.56 -13.86
N ILE A 120 -7.52 -8.52 -14.07
CA ILE A 120 -8.43 -9.55 -13.55
C ILE A 120 -7.99 -10.96 -14.01
N GLN A 121 -7.13 -11.05 -15.03
CA GLN A 121 -6.42 -12.28 -15.42
C GLN A 121 -5.12 -12.53 -14.62
N SER A 122 -5.31 -12.98 -13.38
CA SER A 122 -4.40 -13.78 -12.54
C SER A 122 -2.99 -13.20 -12.25
N PRO A 123 -2.67 -12.92 -10.96
CA PRO A 123 -1.32 -12.60 -10.48
C PRO A 123 -0.21 -13.58 -10.93
N ILE A 124 -0.59 -14.83 -11.25
CA ILE A 124 0.31 -15.87 -11.76
C ILE A 124 0.91 -15.47 -13.11
N LYS A 125 0.16 -14.77 -13.97
CA LYS A 125 0.63 -14.39 -15.32
C LYS A 125 1.69 -13.29 -15.25
N TYR A 126 1.51 -12.34 -14.34
CA TYR A 126 2.50 -11.29 -14.08
C TYR A 126 3.77 -11.85 -13.42
N LEU A 127 3.63 -12.71 -12.40
CA LEU A 127 4.78 -13.37 -11.76
C LEU A 127 5.60 -14.18 -12.77
N LYS A 128 4.95 -14.90 -13.69
CA LYS A 128 5.62 -15.58 -14.79
C LYS A 128 6.31 -14.61 -15.77
N PHE A 129 5.68 -13.48 -16.06
CA PHE A 129 6.23 -12.45 -16.95
C PHE A 129 7.51 -11.80 -16.39
N ILE A 130 7.59 -11.57 -15.08
CA ILE A 130 8.79 -11.04 -14.41
C ILE A 130 9.82 -12.12 -14.01
N GLY A 131 9.63 -13.35 -14.50
CA GLY A 131 10.58 -14.45 -14.31
C GLY A 131 10.59 -15.07 -12.91
N VAL A 132 9.51 -14.90 -12.13
CA VAL A 132 9.37 -15.58 -10.83
C VAL A 132 9.02 -17.04 -11.07
N ASP A 133 9.91 -17.90 -10.60
CA ASP A 133 9.88 -19.34 -10.81
C ASP A 133 8.62 -19.98 -10.18
N ASP A 134 8.05 -21.00 -10.83
CA ASP A 134 6.78 -21.64 -10.44
C ASP A 134 6.82 -22.22 -9.00
N LYS A 135 8.03 -22.45 -8.47
CA LYS A 135 8.27 -22.91 -7.09
C LYS A 135 7.87 -21.89 -6.03
N PHE A 136 7.92 -20.58 -6.33
CA PHE A 136 7.50 -19.51 -5.41
C PHE A 136 5.98 -19.27 -5.44
N ILE A 137 5.31 -19.66 -6.53
CA ILE A 137 3.86 -19.47 -6.72
C ILE A 137 3.05 -20.51 -5.91
N LYS A 138 3.67 -21.63 -5.51
CA LYS A 138 3.01 -22.76 -4.81
C LYS A 138 3.02 -22.71 -3.27
N CYS A 139 3.56 -21.68 -2.63
CA CYS A 139 3.45 -21.56 -1.16
C CYS A 139 2.15 -20.85 -0.77
N ARG A 140 1.06 -21.62 -0.65
CA ARG A 140 -0.09 -21.28 0.20
C ARG A 140 -0.54 -22.53 0.94
#